data_AF-A0AAU2NYV6-F1
#
_entry.id   AF-A0AAU2NYV6-F1
#
_cell.length_a   1.000
_cell.length_b   1.000
_cell.length_c   1.000
_cell.angle_alpha   90.00
_cell.angle_beta   90.00
_cell.angle_gamma   90.00
#
_symmetry.space_group_name_H-M   'P 1'
#
loop_
_entity.id
_entity.type
_entity.pdbx_description
1 polymer ?
#
loop_
_entity_poly.entity_id
_entity_poly.type
_entity_poly.pdbx_seq_one_letter_code
_entity_poly.pdbx_strand_id
1 'polypeptide(L)'
;MTTEQAGEAQPPPATSGPGPALRYVRHELRIMASLVRWVCRRRHGVDGADAFFAHGREQAIMMYGLMFACVVETVALTFLLAPWPVIHAIMLVVDVYTILFVLGLHAASITRPHVLADGVLRIRQAAHVDVLVPLKQIAAIRHETVFTHEKKDGELNLPIGSQTTLTLVLTEPVNAPKFLGAPCLVKTIRLHADDSKALFATVRQAWLQQRKLDPL
;
A
#
# COMPACT_ATOMS: atom_id res chain seq x y z
N MET A 1 51.78 19.85 33.34
CA MET A 1 51.55 19.45 31.94
C MET A 1 50.28 18.63 31.93
N THR A 2 49.22 19.28 31.46
CA THR A 2 47.84 18.82 31.44
C THR A 2 47.65 17.99 30.17
N THR A 3 47.15 16.77 30.27
CA THR A 3 46.72 16.00 29.11
C THR A 3 45.25 15.63 29.28
N GLU A 4 44.44 16.26 28.44
CA GLU A 4 43.10 15.87 28.05
C GLU A 4 43.00 14.36 27.77
N GLN A 5 42.01 13.71 28.35
CA GLN A 5 41.40 12.52 27.76
C GLN A 5 39.90 12.80 27.70
N ALA A 6 39.44 12.91 26.46
CA ALA A 6 38.14 13.35 26.05
C ALA A 6 37.02 12.47 26.62
N GLY A 7 35.93 13.14 27.01
CA GLY A 7 34.67 12.48 27.31
C GLY A 7 34.15 11.76 26.08
N GLU A 8 34.08 10.44 26.18
CA GLU A 8 33.46 9.58 25.19
C GLU A 8 31.96 9.90 25.16
N ALA A 9 31.53 10.60 24.10
CA ALA A 9 30.14 10.95 23.90
C ALA A 9 29.32 9.66 23.67
N GLN A 10 28.53 9.30 24.68
CA GLN A 10 27.55 8.23 24.63
C GLN A 10 26.66 8.40 23.37
N PRO A 11 26.60 7.41 22.45
CA PRO A 11 25.72 7.52 21.29
C PRO A 11 24.25 7.60 21.75
N PRO A 12 23.42 8.40 21.06
CA PRO A 12 22.03 8.61 21.47
C PRO A 12 21.27 7.28 21.47
N PRO A 13 20.35 7.06 22.43
CA PRO A 13 19.58 5.83 22.51
C PRO A 13 18.80 5.65 21.22
N ALA A 14 19.04 4.53 20.53
CA ALA A 14 18.26 4.13 19.38
C ALA A 14 16.79 4.02 19.82
N THR A 15 15.96 4.97 19.40
CA THR A 15 14.52 4.92 19.61
C THR A 15 14.01 3.62 19.00
N SER A 16 13.68 2.66 19.86
CA SER A 16 13.22 1.33 19.48
C SER A 16 11.80 1.45 18.93
N GLY A 17 11.69 1.85 17.66
CA GLY A 17 10.50 1.56 16.88
C GLY A 17 10.23 0.04 16.95
N PRO A 18 8.97 -0.40 16.83
CA PRO A 18 8.59 -1.81 16.96
C PRO A 18 9.53 -2.69 16.11
N GLY A 19 10.11 -3.73 16.72
CA GLY A 19 11.06 -4.61 16.04
C GLY A 19 10.50 -5.16 14.71
N PRO A 20 11.35 -5.55 13.76
CA PRO A 20 10.91 -6.06 12.45
C PRO A 20 9.84 -7.16 12.56
N ALA A 21 9.96 -8.06 13.53
CA ALA A 21 8.96 -9.10 13.82
C ALA A 21 7.56 -8.54 14.16
N LEU A 22 7.48 -7.50 15.00
CA LEU A 22 6.20 -6.87 15.35
C LEU A 22 5.56 -6.16 14.15
N ARG A 23 6.37 -5.68 13.19
CA ARG A 23 5.86 -5.13 11.93
C ARG A 23 5.27 -6.21 11.03
N TYR A 24 5.91 -7.39 10.95
CA TYR A 24 5.36 -8.55 10.24
C TYR A 24 4.03 -9.01 10.85
N VAL A 25 3.98 -9.22 12.16
CA VAL A 25 2.75 -9.63 12.86
C VAL A 25 1.64 -8.60 12.68
N ARG A 26 1.95 -7.30 12.76
CA ARG A 26 0.95 -6.24 12.54
C ARG A 26 0.48 -6.19 11.09
N HIS A 27 1.37 -6.47 10.13
CA HIS A 27 1.01 -6.58 8.71
C HIS A 27 0.08 -7.76 8.47
N GLU A 28 0.41 -8.92 9.03
CA GLU A 28 -0.37 -10.15 8.93
C GLU A 28 -1.75 -9.98 9.58
N LEU A 29 -1.82 -9.42 10.79
CA LEU A 29 -3.08 -9.07 11.44
C LEU A 29 -3.92 -8.09 10.61
N ARG A 30 -3.29 -7.11 9.94
CA ARG A 30 -4.01 -6.20 9.04
C ARG A 30 -4.53 -6.91 7.81
N ILE A 31 -3.78 -7.85 7.24
CA ILE A 31 -4.22 -8.68 6.12
C ILE A 31 -5.43 -9.51 6.54
N MET A 32 -5.35 -10.21 7.67
CA MET A 32 -6.44 -11.02 8.20
C MET A 32 -7.67 -10.19 8.57
N ALA A 33 -7.49 -9.02 9.20
CA ALA A 33 -8.60 -8.10 9.47
C ALA A 33 -9.24 -7.54 8.18
N SER A 34 -8.45 -7.37 7.11
CA SER A 34 -8.97 -6.94 5.80
C SER A 34 -9.77 -8.06 5.14
N LEU A 35 -9.31 -9.31 5.26
CA LEU A 35 -10.04 -10.50 4.83
C LEU A 35 -11.40 -10.61 5.53
N VAL A 36 -11.42 -10.51 6.87
CA VAL A 36 -12.65 -10.54 7.66
C VAL A 36 -13.60 -9.42 7.23
N ARG A 37 -13.10 -8.20 7.02
CA ARG A 37 -13.95 -7.08 6.56
C ARG A 37 -14.51 -7.29 5.17
N TRP A 38 -13.74 -7.87 4.25
CA TRP A 38 -14.22 -8.22 2.91
C TRP A 38 -15.30 -9.31 2.95
N VAL A 39 -15.09 -10.36 3.74
CA VAL A 39 -16.09 -11.41 4.00
C VAL A 39 -17.36 -10.80 4.63
N CYS A 40 -17.21 -9.90 5.59
CA CYS A 40 -18.33 -9.15 6.19
C CYS A 40 -18.89 -8.03 5.28
N ARG A 41 -18.40 -7.89 4.03
CA ARG A 41 -18.78 -6.84 3.05
C ARG A 41 -18.67 -5.40 3.58
N ARG A 42 -17.80 -5.15 4.57
CA ARG A 42 -17.56 -3.81 5.15
C ARG A 42 -16.33 -3.15 4.52
N ARG A 43 -16.46 -1.89 4.13
CA ARG A 43 -15.35 -1.06 3.62
C ARG A 43 -14.79 -0.18 4.74
N HIS A 44 -13.49 0.15 4.68
CA HIS A 44 -12.81 0.85 5.77
C HIS A 44 -12.52 2.33 5.46
N GLY A 45 -13.06 3.23 6.28
CA GLY A 45 -12.83 4.68 6.16
C GLY A 45 -13.57 5.29 4.97
N VAL A 46 -14.80 4.84 4.73
CA VAL A 46 -15.72 5.31 3.68
C VAL A 46 -16.81 6.22 4.25
N ASP A 47 -16.87 6.35 5.57
CA ASP A 47 -17.85 7.22 6.23
C ASP A 47 -17.37 8.68 6.08
N GLY A 48 -18.11 9.48 5.31
CA GLY A 48 -17.91 10.92 5.17
C GLY A 48 -16.96 11.40 4.07
N ALA A 49 -16.65 10.60 3.03
CA ALA A 49 -15.84 11.10 1.92
C ALA A 49 -16.64 11.50 0.67
N ASP A 50 -16.12 12.51 -0.02
CA ASP A 50 -16.72 13.10 -1.22
C ASP A 50 -16.59 12.19 -2.45
N ALA A 51 -15.50 11.41 -2.54
CA ALA A 51 -15.28 10.46 -3.63
C ALA A 51 -14.37 9.28 -3.24
N PHE A 52 -14.60 8.12 -3.88
CA PHE A 52 -13.84 6.87 -3.68
C PHE A 52 -13.38 6.27 -4.99
N PHE A 53 -12.11 5.86 -5.06
CA PHE A 53 -11.54 5.21 -6.25
C PHE A 53 -10.91 3.87 -5.90
N ALA A 54 -11.49 2.80 -6.45
CA ALA A 54 -10.95 1.46 -6.34
C ALA A 54 -9.66 1.31 -7.17
N HIS A 55 -8.80 0.40 -6.74
CA HIS A 55 -7.49 0.12 -7.33
C HIS A 55 -7.18 -1.39 -7.31
N GLY A 56 -8.22 -2.22 -7.20
CA GLY A 56 -8.07 -3.66 -6.94
C GLY A 56 -8.62 -4.55 -8.04
N ARG A 57 -9.32 -4.00 -9.05
CA ARG A 57 -10.05 -4.79 -10.03
C ARG A 57 -9.11 -5.44 -11.05
N GLU A 58 -8.09 -4.73 -11.51
CA GLU A 58 -7.11 -5.27 -12.46
C GLU A 58 -6.24 -6.38 -11.82
N GLN A 59 -5.97 -6.28 -10.52
CA GLN A 59 -5.23 -7.30 -9.78
C GLN A 59 -6.02 -8.61 -9.57
N ALA A 60 -7.35 -8.59 -9.78
CA ALA A 60 -8.22 -9.73 -9.51
C ALA A 60 -7.90 -10.93 -10.40
N ILE A 61 -7.61 -10.72 -11.70
CA ILE A 61 -7.30 -11.82 -12.63
C ILE A 61 -6.06 -12.57 -12.19
N MET A 62 -4.99 -11.84 -11.83
CA MET A 62 -3.75 -12.43 -11.32
C MET A 62 -3.97 -13.18 -10.00
N MET A 63 -4.78 -12.61 -9.10
CA MET A 63 -5.12 -13.25 -7.82
C MET A 63 -5.94 -14.54 -8.00
N TYR A 64 -6.92 -14.55 -8.91
CA TYR A 64 -7.69 -15.75 -9.25
C TYR A 64 -6.81 -16.81 -9.94
N GLY A 65 -5.91 -16.39 -10.83
CA GLY A 65 -4.95 -17.29 -11.47
C GLY A 65 -4.01 -17.95 -10.45
N LEU A 66 -3.50 -17.18 -9.49
CA LEU A 66 -2.66 -17.70 -8.40
C LEU A 66 -3.45 -18.65 -7.49
N MET A 67 -4.69 -18.29 -7.12
CA MET A 67 -5.56 -19.15 -6.32
C MET A 67 -5.84 -20.49 -7.02
N PHE A 68 -6.12 -20.45 -8.33
CA PHE A 68 -6.31 -21.64 -9.13
C PHE A 68 -5.03 -22.50 -9.15
N ALA A 69 -3.86 -21.90 -9.36
CA ALA A 69 -2.59 -22.61 -9.34
C ALA A 69 -2.34 -23.28 -7.97
N CYS A 70 -2.60 -22.58 -6.85
CA CYS A 70 -2.49 -23.16 -5.51
C CYS A 70 -3.42 -24.36 -5.33
N VAL A 71 -4.67 -24.28 -5.81
CA VAL A 71 -5.60 -25.43 -5.72
C VAL A 71 -5.10 -26.62 -6.52
N VAL A 72 -4.61 -26.41 -7.74
CA VAL A 72 -4.02 -27.47 -8.58
C VAL A 72 -2.79 -28.08 -7.91
N GLU A 73 -1.92 -27.25 -7.35
CA GLU A 73 -0.74 -27.67 -6.58
C GLU A 73 -1.12 -28.53 -5.37
N THR A 74 -2.09 -28.10 -4.56
CA THR A 74 -2.59 -28.87 -3.41
C THR A 74 -3.12 -30.25 -3.83
N VAL A 75 -3.85 -30.31 -4.94
CA VAL A 75 -4.36 -31.59 -5.49
C VAL A 75 -3.20 -32.49 -5.91
N ALA A 76 -2.23 -31.95 -6.65
CA ALA A 76 -1.04 -32.70 -7.09
C ALA A 76 -0.22 -33.22 -5.89
N LEU A 77 0.03 -32.36 -4.90
CA LEU A 77 0.74 -32.72 -3.66
C LEU A 77 -0.02 -33.79 -2.86
N THR A 78 -1.35 -33.76 -2.87
CA THR A 78 -2.15 -34.80 -2.20
C THR A 78 -1.91 -36.19 -2.78
N PHE A 79 -1.81 -36.31 -4.11
CA PHE A 79 -1.48 -37.59 -4.74
C PHE A 79 -0.01 -37.97 -4.55
N LEU A 80 0.91 -37.00 -4.67
CA LEU A 80 2.35 -37.24 -4.56
C LEU A 80 2.77 -37.62 -3.14
N LEU A 81 2.18 -37.00 -2.12
CA LEU A 81 2.51 -37.19 -0.71
C LEU A 81 1.61 -38.21 -0.01
N ALA A 82 0.74 -38.91 -0.75
CA ALA A 82 -0.13 -39.96 -0.19
C ALA A 82 0.62 -41.01 0.68
N PRO A 83 1.88 -41.40 0.39
CA PRO A 83 2.62 -42.33 1.25
C PRO A 83 3.16 -41.71 2.55
N TRP A 84 3.17 -40.37 2.67
CA TRP A 84 3.80 -39.62 3.77
C TRP A 84 2.77 -38.69 4.44
N PRO A 85 1.85 -39.24 5.27
CA PRO A 85 0.69 -38.50 5.77
C PRO A 85 1.05 -37.26 6.61
N VAL A 86 2.18 -37.30 7.34
CA VAL A 86 2.65 -36.16 8.13
C VAL A 86 3.08 -35.00 7.23
N ILE A 87 3.83 -35.29 6.16
CA ILE A 87 4.29 -34.25 5.22
C ILE A 87 3.10 -33.69 4.44
N HIS A 88 2.17 -34.55 4.04
CA HIS A 88 0.92 -34.15 3.39
C HIS A 88 0.13 -33.17 4.27
N ALA A 89 -0.06 -33.48 5.54
CA ALA A 89 -0.77 -32.61 6.48
C ALA A 89 -0.09 -31.24 6.64
N ILE A 90 1.24 -31.20 6.74
CA ILE A 90 2.01 -29.95 6.85
C ILE A 90 1.82 -29.10 5.58
N MET A 91 1.98 -29.69 4.40
CA MET A 91 1.82 -28.97 3.13
C MET A 91 0.39 -28.46 2.94
N LEU A 92 -0.61 -29.25 3.33
CA LEU A 92 -2.01 -28.81 3.28
C LEU A 92 -2.25 -27.56 4.14
N VAL A 93 -1.65 -27.49 5.34
CA VAL A 93 -1.75 -26.29 6.21
C VAL A 93 -1.07 -25.08 5.55
N VAL A 94 0.10 -25.27 4.95
CA VAL A 94 0.83 -24.21 4.24
C VAL A 94 0.06 -23.70 3.04
N ASP A 95 -0.54 -24.58 2.25
CA ASP A 95 -1.34 -24.24 1.08
C ASP A 95 -2.59 -23.44 1.46
N VAL A 96 -3.34 -23.93 2.46
CA VAL A 96 -4.53 -23.23 2.97
C VAL A 96 -4.15 -21.86 3.51
N TYR A 97 -3.06 -21.77 4.27
CA TYR A 97 -2.55 -20.49 4.77
C TYR A 97 -2.17 -19.54 3.63
N THR A 98 -1.52 -20.04 2.57
CA THR A 98 -1.16 -19.26 1.38
C THR A 98 -2.39 -18.72 0.67
N ILE A 99 -3.43 -19.53 0.50
CA ILE A 99 -4.71 -19.10 -0.10
C ILE A 99 -5.35 -17.99 0.75
N LEU A 100 -5.42 -18.16 2.07
CA LEU A 100 -5.96 -17.16 2.98
C LEU A 100 -5.16 -15.85 2.94
N PHE A 101 -3.84 -15.95 2.86
CA PHE A 101 -2.94 -14.80 2.75
C PHE A 101 -3.16 -14.03 1.44
N VAL A 102 -3.23 -14.73 0.31
CA VAL A 102 -3.50 -14.16 -1.02
C VAL A 102 -4.88 -13.48 -1.04
N LEU A 103 -5.91 -14.14 -0.50
CA LEU A 103 -7.24 -13.57 -0.34
C LEU A 103 -7.23 -12.31 0.53
N GLY A 104 -6.48 -12.32 1.64
CA GLY A 104 -6.39 -11.17 2.54
C GLY A 104 -5.69 -9.96 1.88
N LEU A 105 -4.68 -10.20 1.04
CA LEU A 105 -4.05 -9.16 0.23
C LEU A 105 -5.04 -8.56 -0.77
N HIS A 106 -5.78 -9.40 -1.50
CA HIS A 106 -6.82 -8.94 -2.43
C HIS A 106 -7.91 -8.14 -1.72
N ALA A 107 -8.38 -8.64 -0.57
CA ALA A 107 -9.35 -7.99 0.28
C ALA A 107 -8.85 -6.63 0.79
N ALA A 108 -7.58 -6.51 1.15
CA ALA A 108 -6.98 -5.25 1.58
C ALA A 108 -6.96 -4.21 0.44
N SER A 109 -6.75 -4.64 -0.81
CA SER A 109 -6.83 -3.76 -1.98
C SER A 109 -8.27 -3.28 -2.24
N ILE A 110 -9.28 -4.14 -2.09
CA ILE A 110 -10.69 -3.77 -2.34
C ILE A 110 -11.28 -2.91 -1.20
N THR A 111 -10.96 -3.23 0.06
CA THR A 111 -11.62 -2.61 1.22
C THR A 111 -11.07 -1.23 1.58
N ARG A 112 -9.98 -0.79 0.95
CA ARG A 112 -9.29 0.48 1.23
C ARG A 112 -9.09 1.29 -0.06
N PRO A 113 -10.17 1.85 -0.65
CA PRO A 113 -10.05 2.70 -1.83
C PRO A 113 -9.23 3.97 -1.54
N HIS A 114 -8.77 4.63 -2.59
CA HIS A 114 -8.30 6.01 -2.50
C HIS A 114 -9.48 6.90 -2.14
N VAL A 115 -9.27 7.81 -1.19
CA VAL A 115 -10.34 8.63 -0.63
C VAL A 115 -10.00 10.10 -0.83
N LEU A 116 -10.93 10.88 -1.37
CA LEU A 116 -10.86 12.33 -1.37
C LEU A 116 -11.91 12.88 -0.38
N ALA A 117 -11.46 13.63 0.61
CA ALA A 117 -12.32 14.28 1.60
C ALA A 117 -11.72 15.61 2.02
N ASP A 118 -12.54 16.66 2.15
CA ASP A 118 -12.16 17.97 2.73
C ASP A 118 -10.90 18.60 2.10
N GLY A 119 -10.68 18.39 0.79
CA GLY A 119 -9.50 18.89 0.09
C GLY A 119 -8.18 18.19 0.48
N VAL A 120 -8.26 16.98 1.04
CA VAL A 120 -7.13 16.09 1.30
C VAL A 120 -7.32 14.79 0.52
N LEU A 121 -6.32 14.45 -0.30
CA LEU A 121 -6.26 13.19 -1.02
C LEU A 121 -5.55 12.15 -0.15
N ARG A 122 -6.29 11.15 0.33
CA ARG A 122 -5.74 10.01 1.06
C ARG A 122 -5.42 8.88 0.10
N ILE A 123 -4.13 8.67 -0.11
CA ILE A 123 -3.59 7.66 -1.00
C ILE A 123 -3.28 6.42 -0.18
N ARG A 124 -3.89 5.29 -0.55
CA ARG A 124 -3.75 4.02 0.16
C ARG A 124 -3.39 2.92 -0.81
N GLN A 125 -2.38 2.13 -0.47
CA GLN A 125 -2.07 0.87 -1.16
C GLN A 125 -2.18 -0.27 -0.16
N ALA A 126 -3.30 -0.99 -0.25
CA ALA A 126 -3.67 -2.12 0.60
C ALA A 126 -3.39 -1.87 2.11
N ALA A 127 -2.67 -2.77 2.78
CA ALA A 127 -2.41 -2.71 4.23
C ALA A 127 -1.09 -2.00 4.61
N HIS A 128 -0.30 -1.60 3.62
CA HIS A 128 1.11 -1.20 3.79
C HIS A 128 1.37 0.29 3.56
N VAL A 129 0.61 0.98 2.71
CA VAL A 129 0.80 2.43 2.48
C VAL A 129 -0.48 3.20 2.79
N ASP A 130 -0.33 4.27 3.56
CA ASP A 130 -1.38 5.25 3.85
C ASP A 130 -0.73 6.64 3.94
N VAL A 131 -0.99 7.49 2.95
CA VAL A 131 -0.42 8.84 2.83
C VAL A 131 -1.57 9.83 2.70
N LEU A 132 -1.51 10.90 3.49
CA LEU A 132 -2.43 12.03 3.39
C LEU A 132 -1.72 13.15 2.63
N VAL A 133 -2.28 13.56 1.50
CA VAL A 133 -1.75 14.63 0.66
C VAL A 133 -2.76 15.78 0.60
N PRO A 134 -2.52 16.90 1.29
CA PRO A 134 -3.33 18.09 1.15
C PRO A 134 -3.26 18.60 -0.30
N LEU A 135 -4.41 18.89 -0.91
CA LEU A 135 -4.46 19.37 -2.30
C LEU A 135 -3.70 20.71 -2.48
N LYS A 136 -3.60 21.54 -1.43
CA LYS A 136 -2.80 22.79 -1.41
C LYS A 136 -1.31 22.57 -1.67
N GLN A 137 -0.78 21.41 -1.30
CA GLN A 137 0.63 21.07 -1.48
C GLN A 137 0.92 20.49 -2.87
N ILE A 138 -0.08 20.36 -3.74
CA ILE A 138 0.11 19.81 -5.08
C ILE A 138 0.48 20.94 -6.04
N ALA A 139 1.70 20.88 -6.58
CA ALA A 139 2.19 21.79 -7.59
C ALA A 139 1.64 21.46 -8.98
N ALA A 140 1.58 20.16 -9.34
CA ALA A 140 1.09 19.71 -10.63
C ALA A 140 0.48 18.30 -10.55
N ILE A 141 -0.55 18.08 -11.36
CA ILE A 141 -1.22 16.78 -11.54
C ILE A 141 -1.09 16.40 -13.01
N ARG A 142 -0.53 15.22 -13.30
CA ARG A 142 -0.37 14.68 -14.65
C ARG A 142 -1.06 13.32 -14.75
N HIS A 143 -1.81 13.13 -15.82
CA HIS A 143 -2.31 11.81 -16.22
C HIS A 143 -1.30 11.22 -17.19
N GLU A 144 -0.46 10.31 -16.70
CA GLU A 144 0.58 9.66 -17.49
C GLU A 144 0.68 8.19 -17.09
N THR A 145 0.71 7.32 -18.08
CA THR A 145 0.88 5.89 -17.86
C THR A 145 2.36 5.56 -17.92
N VAL A 146 2.92 5.10 -16.80
CA VAL A 146 4.34 4.73 -16.67
C VAL A 146 4.43 3.28 -16.21
N PHE A 147 5.24 2.48 -16.91
CA PHE A 147 5.48 1.06 -16.61
C PHE A 147 6.84 0.79 -15.94
N THR A 148 7.82 1.66 -16.16
CA THR A 148 9.19 1.50 -15.66
C THR A 148 9.40 2.34 -14.41
N HIS A 149 9.54 1.68 -13.27
CA HIS A 149 9.84 2.32 -12.00
C HIS A 149 11.30 2.08 -11.62
N GLU A 150 12.21 2.87 -12.17
CA GLU A 150 13.50 3.04 -11.50
C GLU A 150 13.23 3.69 -10.14
N LYS A 151 13.70 3.03 -9.09
CA LYS A 151 13.51 3.50 -7.71
C LYS A 151 14.42 4.71 -7.50
N LYS A 152 13.87 5.91 -7.69
CA LYS A 152 14.58 7.17 -7.44
C LYS A 152 14.29 7.68 -6.04
N ASP A 153 15.33 8.19 -5.38
CA ASP A 153 15.16 8.85 -4.08
C ASP A 153 14.26 10.09 -4.24
N GLY A 154 13.28 10.22 -3.34
CA GLY A 154 12.28 11.29 -3.37
C GLY A 154 11.02 11.00 -4.20
N GLU A 155 10.91 9.83 -4.85
CA GLU A 155 9.71 9.38 -5.55
C GLU A 155 8.99 8.24 -4.81
N LEU A 156 7.67 8.38 -4.61
CA LEU A 156 6.81 7.30 -4.16
C LEU A 156 6.06 6.71 -5.36
N ASN A 157 6.43 5.50 -5.76
CA ASN A 157 5.74 4.76 -6.80
C ASN A 157 4.80 3.72 -6.17
N LEU A 158 3.51 3.79 -6.49
CA LEU A 158 2.46 2.87 -6.05
C LEU A 158 1.87 2.13 -7.26
N PRO A 159 2.64 1.23 -7.90
CA PRO A 159 2.19 0.52 -9.08
C PRO A 159 1.22 -0.61 -8.75
N ILE A 160 0.31 -0.87 -9.69
CA ILE A 160 -0.49 -2.09 -9.76
C ILE A 160 -0.19 -2.73 -11.12
N GLY A 161 0.16 -4.02 -11.14
CA GLY A 161 0.56 -4.69 -12.38
C GLY A 161 1.75 -4.04 -13.09
N SER A 162 2.70 -3.47 -12.33
CA SER A 162 3.83 -2.68 -12.84
C SER A 162 3.43 -1.40 -13.58
N GLN A 163 2.22 -0.87 -13.34
CA GLN A 163 1.74 0.34 -14.00
C GLN A 163 1.32 1.39 -12.96
N THR A 164 1.67 2.65 -13.21
CA THR A 164 1.03 3.83 -12.59
C THR A 164 0.37 4.69 -13.67
N THR A 165 -0.75 5.31 -13.35
CA THR A 165 -1.57 6.08 -14.32
C THR A 165 -1.66 7.57 -14.00
N LEU A 166 -1.24 7.97 -12.80
CA LEU A 166 -1.34 9.34 -12.31
C LEU A 166 -0.05 9.73 -11.60
N THR A 167 0.47 10.91 -11.90
CA THR A 167 1.65 11.50 -11.24
C THR A 167 1.27 12.81 -10.58
N LEU A 168 1.56 12.91 -9.28
CA LEU A 168 1.40 14.09 -8.46
C LEU A 168 2.78 14.65 -8.13
N VAL A 169 2.98 15.93 -8.41
CA VAL A 169 4.19 16.67 -8.01
C VAL A 169 3.80 17.60 -6.86
N LEU A 170 4.51 17.47 -5.75
CA LEU A 170 4.28 18.22 -4.52
C LEU A 170 5.22 19.41 -4.42
N THR A 171 4.70 20.53 -3.92
CA THR A 171 5.46 21.75 -3.63
C THR A 171 6.38 21.54 -2.43
N GLU A 172 5.88 20.84 -1.41
CA GLU A 172 6.61 20.47 -0.20
C GLU A 172 6.71 18.94 -0.09
N PRO A 173 7.83 18.40 0.40
CA PRO A 173 7.97 16.97 0.57
C PRO A 173 7.06 16.44 1.69
N VAL A 174 6.32 15.38 1.40
CA VAL A 174 5.43 14.71 2.38
C VAL A 174 6.10 13.45 2.91
N ASN A 175 5.88 13.13 4.18
CA ASN A 175 6.34 11.89 4.78
C ASN A 175 5.54 10.69 4.26
N ALA A 176 6.18 9.87 3.43
CA ALA A 176 5.65 8.57 3.03
C ALA A 176 6.12 7.47 3.99
N PRO A 177 5.23 6.62 4.51
CA PRO A 177 5.64 5.46 5.29
C PRO A 177 6.33 4.45 4.38
N LYS A 178 7.53 4.00 4.77
CA LYS A 178 8.17 2.82 4.17
C LYS A 178 7.77 1.58 4.96
N PHE A 179 7.45 0.50 4.25
CA PHE A 179 7.13 -0.80 4.87
C PHE A 179 8.30 -1.34 5.71
N LEU A 180 9.52 -1.17 5.21
CA LEU A 180 10.78 -1.37 5.95
C LEU A 180 11.56 -0.04 6.00
N GLY A 181 11.92 0.41 7.19
CA GLY A 181 12.83 1.54 7.41
C GLY A 181 12.15 2.83 7.89
N ALA A 182 12.93 3.92 7.91
CA ALA A 182 12.46 5.25 8.29
C ALA A 182 11.50 5.83 7.23
N PRO A 183 10.54 6.68 7.64
CA PRO A 183 9.72 7.45 6.72
C PRO A 183 10.60 8.21 5.72
N CYS A 184 10.15 8.29 4.47
CA CYS A 184 10.89 8.94 3.41
C CYS A 184 10.13 10.18 2.95
N LEU A 185 10.82 11.30 2.86
CA LEU A 185 10.31 12.53 2.29
C LEU A 185 10.21 12.38 0.77
N VAL A 186 8.99 12.50 0.24
CA VAL A 186 8.72 12.33 -1.19
C VAL A 186 8.12 13.60 -1.77
N LYS A 187 8.61 13.99 -2.95
CA LYS A 187 8.11 15.14 -3.72
C LYS A 187 7.26 14.72 -4.91
N THR A 188 7.44 13.50 -5.40
CA THR A 188 6.66 12.96 -6.51
C THR A 188 5.93 11.71 -6.04
N ILE A 189 4.62 11.64 -6.24
CA ILE A 189 3.83 10.46 -5.95
C ILE A 189 3.19 9.97 -7.25
N ARG A 190 3.52 8.75 -7.66
CA ARG A 190 2.88 8.07 -8.80
C ARG A 190 1.96 6.97 -8.27
N LEU A 191 0.72 6.93 -8.75
CA LEU A 191 -0.28 5.98 -8.29
C LEU A 191 -1.14 5.47 -9.45
N HIS A 192 -1.75 4.30 -9.22
CA HIS A 192 -2.69 3.69 -10.14
C HIS A 192 -4.11 3.69 -9.54
N ALA A 193 -5.12 3.84 -10.39
CA ALA A 193 -6.53 3.65 -10.04
C ALA A 193 -7.29 2.98 -11.19
N ASP A 194 -8.24 2.11 -10.85
CA ASP A 194 -9.05 1.34 -11.81
C ASP A 194 -9.84 2.26 -12.75
N ASP A 195 -10.18 3.47 -12.30
CA ASP A 195 -10.72 4.56 -13.12
C ASP A 195 -9.82 5.80 -13.02
N SER A 196 -8.67 5.72 -13.69
CA SER A 196 -7.67 6.80 -13.69
C SER A 196 -8.20 8.12 -14.27
N LYS A 197 -9.15 8.08 -15.21
CA LYS A 197 -9.76 9.27 -15.82
C LYS A 197 -10.70 9.98 -14.84
N ALA A 198 -11.59 9.23 -14.19
CA ALA A 198 -12.49 9.81 -13.19
C ALA A 198 -11.71 10.35 -11.98
N LEU A 199 -10.67 9.64 -11.54
CA LEU A 199 -9.79 10.12 -10.47
C LEU A 199 -9.10 11.44 -10.87
N PHE A 200 -8.48 11.48 -12.05
CA PHE A 200 -7.81 12.70 -12.52
C PHE A 200 -8.78 13.89 -12.61
N ALA A 201 -9.95 13.69 -13.21
CA ALA A 201 -10.96 14.74 -13.36
C ALA A 201 -11.41 15.29 -11.99
N THR A 202 -11.73 14.40 -11.05
CA THR A 202 -12.22 14.77 -9.71
C THR A 202 -11.14 15.51 -8.91
N VAL A 203 -9.92 14.96 -8.86
CA VAL A 203 -8.79 15.58 -8.14
C VAL A 203 -8.42 16.92 -8.77
N ARG A 204 -8.40 17.02 -10.09
CA ARG A 204 -8.12 18.28 -10.80
C ARG A 204 -9.18 19.33 -10.51
N GLN A 205 -10.46 18.96 -10.49
CA GLN A 205 -11.54 19.88 -10.18
C GLN A 205 -11.45 20.40 -8.74
N ALA A 206 -11.23 19.51 -7.77
CA ALA A 206 -11.07 19.88 -6.37
C ALA A 206 -9.82 20.77 -6.16
N TRP A 207 -8.70 20.46 -6.82
CA TRP A 207 -7.49 21.27 -6.79
C TRP A 207 -7.73 22.69 -7.34
N LEU A 208 -8.44 22.82 -8.46
CA LEU A 208 -8.79 24.13 -9.03
C LEU A 208 -9.73 24.92 -8.10
N GLN A 209 -10.68 24.27 -7.45
CA GLN A 209 -11.59 24.92 -6.49
C GLN A 209 -10.80 25.45 -5.28
N GLN A 210 -9.89 24.65 -4.73
CA GLN A 210 -9.10 25.05 -3.58
C GLN A 210 -8.13 26.21 -3.90
N ARG A 211 -7.57 26.21 -5.10
CA ARG A 211 -6.71 27.30 -5.58
C ARG A 211 -7.48 28.61 -5.85
N LYS A 212 -8.80 28.53 -6.10
CA LYS A 212 -9.68 29.71 -6.14
C LYS A 212 -10.04 30.23 -4.75
N LEU A 213 -10.03 29.36 -3.73
CA LEU A 213 -10.34 29.70 -2.34
C LEU A 213 -9.16 30.33 -1.59
N ASP A 214 -7.92 30.03 -2.00
CA ASP A 214 -6.71 30.74 -1.57
C ASP A 214 -6.15 31.61 -2.72
N PRO A 215 -6.78 32.75 -3.08
CA PRO A 215 -6.13 33.73 -3.93
C PRO A 215 -4.98 34.35 -3.13
N LEU A 216 -3.75 34.17 -3.62
CA LEU A 216 -2.55 34.83 -3.11
C LEU A 216 -2.74 36.34 -2.97
#